data_AF-A0A8J7CSU5-F1
#
_entry.id   AF-A0A8J7CSU5-F1
#
_cell.length_a   1.000
_cell.length_b   1.000
_cell.length_c   1.000
_cell.angle_alpha   90.00
_cell.angle_beta   90.00
_cell.angle_gamma   90.00
#
_symmetry.space_group_name_H-M   'P 1'
#
loop_
_entity.id
_entity.type
_entity.pdbx_description
1 polymer ?
#
loop_
_entity_poly.entity_id
_entity_poly.type
_entity_poly.pdbx_seq_one_letter_code
_entity_poly.pdbx_strand_id
1 'polypeptide(L)'
;PEGTLILDDDLVPTSPDFKNIIRVPITKLAVEKLGKALFANIVALGVLVKVTKLVDFDTIKKSVAKRVPPHTVEQNMTALQLGFDAV
;
A
#
# COMPACT_ATOMS: atom_id res chain seq x y z
N PRO A 1 -22.38 -2.94 -8.59
CA PRO A 1 -21.30 -1.98 -8.28
C PRO A 1 -20.00 -2.41 -8.98
N GLU A 2 -19.31 -1.50 -9.69
CA GLU A 2 -18.05 -1.80 -10.41
C GLU A 2 -16.79 -1.39 -9.63
N GLY A 3 -16.92 -1.07 -8.34
CA GLY A 3 -15.78 -0.71 -7.50
C GLY A 3 -14.83 -1.89 -7.26
N THR A 4 -13.67 -1.58 -6.70
CA THR A 4 -12.69 -2.55 -6.21
C THR A 4 -12.54 -2.38 -4.70
N LEU A 5 -12.56 -3.49 -3.97
CA LEU A 5 -12.33 -3.53 -2.52
C LEU A 5 -10.94 -4.11 -2.25
N ILE A 6 -10.05 -3.31 -1.66
CA ILE A 6 -8.71 -3.77 -1.24
C ILE A 6 -8.77 -4.05 0.26
N LEU A 7 -8.39 -5.26 0.67
CA LEU A 7 -8.43 -5.72 2.05
C LEU A 7 -7.05 -6.13 2.54
N ASP A 8 -6.75 -5.80 3.79
CA ASP A 8 -5.60 -6.33 4.52
C ASP A 8 -5.91 -7.76 4.96
N ASP A 9 -5.08 -8.73 4.53
CA ASP A 9 -5.31 -10.15 4.84
C ASP A 9 -5.24 -10.50 6.32
N ASP A 10 -4.36 -9.84 7.06
CA ASP A 10 -4.12 -10.17 8.47
C ASP A 10 -5.18 -9.54 9.38
N LEU A 11 -5.71 -8.38 8.99
CA LEU A 11 -6.66 -7.62 9.82
C LEU A 11 -8.12 -7.82 9.43
N VAL A 12 -8.40 -8.25 8.19
CA VAL A 12 -9.76 -8.42 7.67
C VAL A 12 -10.00 -9.87 7.26
N PRO A 13 -10.34 -10.76 8.21
CA PRO A 13 -10.48 -12.19 7.95
C PRO A 13 -11.73 -12.54 7.13
N THR A 14 -12.74 -11.68 7.14
CA THR A 14 -14.00 -11.87 6.40
C THR A 14 -14.24 -10.71 5.45
N SER A 15 -14.84 -10.98 4.30
CA SER A 15 -15.21 -9.96 3.33
C SER A 15 -16.71 -10.00 3.05
N PRO A 16 -17.36 -8.85 2.76
CA PRO A 16 -18.73 -8.85 2.26
C PRO A 16 -18.79 -9.57 0.89
N ASP A 17 -20.00 -9.92 0.47
CA ASP A 17 -20.24 -10.39 -0.89
C ASP A 17 -20.03 -9.22 -1.87
N PHE A 18 -18.83 -9.16 -2.44
CA PHE A 18 -18.39 -8.11 -3.34
C PHE A 18 -17.59 -8.71 -4.49
N LYS A 19 -17.92 -8.31 -5.71
CA LYS A 19 -17.43 -8.96 -6.93
C LYS A 19 -15.91 -8.86 -7.10
N ASN A 20 -15.34 -7.69 -6.81
CA ASN A 20 -13.93 -7.39 -7.09
C ASN A 20 -13.19 -7.12 -5.78
N ILE A 21 -12.63 -8.17 -5.19
CA ILE A 21 -11.83 -8.08 -3.96
C ILE A 21 -10.37 -8.37 -4.31
N ILE A 22 -9.48 -7.49 -3.86
CA ILE A 22 -8.04 -7.68 -3.89
C ILE A 22 -7.57 -7.81 -2.45
N ARG A 23 -6.84 -8.88 -2.16
CA ARG A 23 -6.34 -9.22 -0.84
C ARG A 23 -4.83 -9.09 -0.82
N VAL A 24 -4.33 -8.31 0.12
CA VAL A 24 -2.90 -8.02 0.25
C VAL A 24 -2.52 -8.06 1.73
N PRO A 25 -1.42 -8.72 2.13
CA PRO A 25 -0.95 -8.73 3.51
C PRO A 25 -0.22 -7.42 3.87
N ILE A 26 -0.93 -6.28 3.79
CA ILE A 26 -0.35 -4.93 3.87
C ILE A 26 0.40 -4.72 5.19
N THR A 27 -0.24 -5.04 6.32
CA THR A 27 0.33 -4.85 7.65
C THR A 27 1.52 -5.77 7.87
N LYS A 28 1.42 -7.05 7.48
CA LYS A 28 2.54 -7.99 7.56
C LYS A 28 3.72 -7.58 6.69
N LEU A 29 3.52 -7.11 5.46
CA LEU A 29 4.59 -6.59 4.62
C LEU A 29 5.33 -5.43 5.29
N ALA A 30 4.59 -4.49 5.90
CA ALA A 30 5.19 -3.37 6.62
C ALA A 30 6.02 -3.83 7.83
N VAL A 31 5.50 -4.78 8.62
CA VAL A 31 6.21 -5.30 9.80
C VAL A 31 7.42 -6.15 9.42
N GLU A 32 7.27 -7.10 8.49
CA GLU A 32 8.35 -8.05 8.14
C GLU A 32 9.48 -7.39 7.37
N LYS A 33 9.20 -6.39 6.52
CA LYS A 33 10.21 -5.77 5.66
C LYS A 33 10.78 -4.46 6.21
N LEU A 34 10.03 -3.74 7.03
CA LEU A 34 10.43 -2.42 7.56
C LEU A 34 10.47 -2.37 9.09
N GLY A 35 10.06 -3.46 9.76
CA GLY A 35 10.08 -3.58 11.22
C GLY A 35 9.00 -2.81 11.96
N LYS A 36 8.12 -2.08 11.26
CA LYS A 36 7.11 -1.20 11.89
C LYS A 36 5.81 -1.17 11.09
N ALA A 37 4.70 -1.42 11.78
CA ALA A 37 3.35 -1.33 11.21
C ALA A 37 2.98 0.09 10.73
N LEU A 38 3.66 1.13 11.23
CA LEU A 38 3.38 2.53 10.83
C LEU A 38 3.54 2.78 9.33
N PHE A 39 4.30 1.94 8.61
CA PHE A 39 4.49 2.05 7.16
C PHE A 39 3.36 1.39 6.35
N ALA A 40 2.41 0.70 7.00
CA ALA A 40 1.32 0.00 6.33
C ALA A 40 0.47 0.92 5.44
N ASN A 41 0.28 2.19 5.84
CA ASN A 41 -0.44 3.16 5.02
C ASN A 41 0.27 3.47 3.69
N ILE A 42 1.60 3.49 3.68
CA ILE A 42 2.38 3.74 2.47
C ILE A 42 2.45 2.48 1.59
N VAL A 43 2.51 1.30 2.20
CA VAL A 43 2.30 0.02 1.49
C VAL A 43 0.92 0.01 0.82
N ALA A 44 -0.15 0.36 1.56
CA ALA A 44 -1.50 0.44 1.02
C ALA A 44 -1.60 1.46 -0.14
N LEU A 45 -0.90 2.60 -0.03
CA LEU A 45 -0.84 3.58 -1.12
C LEU A 45 -0.16 3.02 -2.37
N GLY A 46 0.90 2.23 -2.23
CA GLY A 46 1.55 1.54 -3.34
C GLY A 46 0.59 0.60 -4.08
N VAL A 47 -0.15 -0.22 -3.31
CA VAL A 47 -1.21 -1.09 -3.85
C VAL A 47 -2.25 -0.28 -4.60
N LEU A 48 -2.76 0.81 -3.99
CA LEU A 48 -3.78 1.66 -4.58
C LEU A 48 -3.34 2.24 -5.93
N VAL A 49 -2.10 2.74 -6.01
CA VAL A 49 -1.55 3.31 -7.25
C VAL A 49 -1.44 2.26 -8.34
N LYS A 50 -0.98 1.05 -8.02
CA LYS A 50 -0.87 -0.06 -8.97
C LYS A 50 -2.23 -0.52 -9.50
N VAL A 51 -3.21 -0.68 -8.60
CA VAL A 51 -4.56 -1.15 -8.94
C VAL A 51 -5.32 -0.11 -9.75
N THR A 52 -5.28 1.15 -9.33
CA THR A 52 -6.10 2.22 -9.93
C THR A 52 -5.47 2.81 -11.18
N LYS A 53 -4.13 2.79 -11.29
CA LYS A 53 -3.36 3.42 -12.39
C LYS A 53 -3.71 4.90 -12.62
N LEU A 54 -4.27 5.58 -11.63
CA LEU A 54 -4.71 6.97 -11.73
C LEU A 54 -3.54 7.95 -11.78
N VAL A 55 -2.38 7.55 -11.24
CA VAL A 55 -1.17 8.36 -11.20
C VAL A 55 0.05 7.49 -11.49
N ASP A 56 1.05 8.08 -12.15
CA ASP A 56 2.32 7.40 -12.39
C ASP A 56 3.07 7.12 -11.07
N PHE A 57 3.78 6.00 -11.05
CA PHE A 57 4.54 5.60 -9.86
C PHE A 57 5.62 6.62 -9.46
N ASP A 58 6.27 7.26 -10.45
CA ASP A 58 7.25 8.32 -10.18
C ASP A 58 6.61 9.59 -9.60
N THR A 59 5.37 9.90 -10.00
CA THR A 59 4.63 11.05 -9.49
C THR A 59 4.26 10.86 -8.02
N ILE A 60 3.81 9.66 -7.65
CA ILE A 60 3.50 9.38 -6.24
C ILE A 60 4.77 9.32 -5.37
N LYS A 61 5.89 8.75 -5.86
CA LYS A 61 7.18 8.75 -5.14
C LYS A 61 7.62 10.17 -4.76
N LYS A 62 7.57 11.11 -5.72
CA LYS A 62 7.88 12.52 -5.48
C LYS A 62 6.94 13.16 -4.44
N SER A 63 5.65 12.81 -4.47
CA SER A 63 4.65 13.35 -3.55
C SER A 63 4.85 12.84 -2.12
N VAL A 64 5.14 11.54 -1.97
CA VAL A 64 5.45 10.93 -0.66
C VAL A 64 6.74 11.54 -0.09
N ALA A 65 7.82 11.64 -0.88
CA ALA A 65 9.09 12.21 -0.43
C ALA A 65 8.96 13.65 0.10
N LYS A 66 8.06 14.46 -0.46
CA LYS A 66 7.80 15.83 0.01
C LYS A 66 6.98 15.93 1.29
N ARG A 67 6.23 14.87 1.64
CA ARG A 67 5.25 14.90 2.74
C ARG A 67 5.73 14.18 3.99
N VAL A 68 6.63 13.20 3.85
CA VAL A 68 7.17 12.44 4.98
C VAL A 68 8.38 13.15 5.60
N PRO A 69 8.69 12.91 6.89
CA PRO A 69 9.89 13.45 7.51
C PRO A 69 11.17 13.05 6.75
N PRO A 70 12.16 13.95 6.60
CA PRO A 70 13.36 13.70 5.79
C PRO A 70 14.12 12.41 6.18
N HIS A 71 14.20 12.12 7.48
CA HIS A 71 14.89 10.94 8.01
C HIS A 71 14.15 9.61 7.77
N THR A 72 12.94 9.64 7.21
CA THR A 72 12.12 8.46 6.91
C THR A 72 11.90 8.24 5.41
N VAL A 73 12.41 9.12 4.54
CA VAL A 73 12.12 9.09 3.11
C VAL A 73 12.44 7.73 2.51
N GLU A 74 13.61 7.17 2.78
CA GLU A 74 14.04 5.87 2.25
C GLU A 74 13.08 4.74 2.66
N GLN A 75 12.73 4.66 3.96
CA GLN A 75 11.81 3.64 4.47
C GLN A 75 10.41 3.76 3.84
N ASN A 76 9.93 4.99 3.63
CA ASN A 76 8.66 5.23 2.95
C ASN A 76 8.74 4.91 1.45
N MET A 77 9.87 5.14 0.77
CA MET A 77 10.05 4.72 -0.63
C MET A 77 10.01 3.19 -0.74
N THR A 78 10.69 2.49 0.15
CA THR A 78 10.65 1.02 0.22
C THR A 78 9.23 0.53 0.52
N ALA A 79 8.51 1.12 1.47
CA ALA A 79 7.12 0.79 1.75
C ALA A 79 6.21 0.96 0.52
N LEU A 80 6.39 2.05 -0.21
CA LEU A 80 5.60 2.37 -1.38
C LEU A 80 5.85 1.37 -2.51
N GLN A 81 7.11 1.00 -2.73
CA GLN A 81 7.51 -0.04 -3.69
C GLN A 81 6.96 -1.41 -3.31
N LEU A 82 7.08 -1.80 -2.03
CA LEU A 82 6.53 -3.07 -1.53
C LEU A 82 5.03 -3.19 -1.82
N GLY A 83 4.28 -2.11 -1.60
CA GLY A 83 2.85 -2.08 -1.93
C GLY A 83 2.58 -2.19 -3.42
N PHE A 84 3.35 -1.47 -4.24
CA PHE A 84 3.17 -1.45 -5.69
C PHE A 84 3.48 -2.80 -6.37
N ASP A 85 4.43 -3.56 -5.80
CA ASP A 85 4.84 -4.88 -6.30
C ASP A 85 4.01 -6.03 -5.74
N ALA A 86 3.16 -5.78 -4.73
CA ALA A 86 2.35 -6.80 -4.07
C ALA A 86 1.07 -7.18 -4.84
N VAL A 87 0.78 -6.52 -5.98
CA VAL A 87 -0.41 -6.75 -6.80
C VAL A 87 -0.12 -6.71 -8.31
#